data_AF-A0A7C3SHI7-F1
#
_entry.id   AF-A0A7C3SHI7-F1
#
_cell.length_a   1.000
_cell.length_b   1.000
_cell.length_c   1.000
_cell.angle_alpha   90.00
_cell.angle_beta   90.00
_cell.angle_gamma   90.00
#
_symmetry.space_group_name_H-M   'P 1'
#
loop_
_entity.id
_entity.type
_entity.pdbx_description
1 polymer ?
#
loop_
_entity_poly.entity_id
_entity_poly.type
_entity_poly.pdbx_seq_one_letter_code
_entity_poly.pdbx_strand_id
1 'polypeptide(L)'
;MVHRPEHPLMVRGQKELLREVVVNLLWNALQAVQHQADAGRIELQLAVAPGAAGQAGLAVLEVLDSGPGPSEAVRDRLFEPFVTDKPEGAGLGLFMAQRIVQAHGGRIGWRRENGVTCFFVHIPLCQHDSSHGTPADRGR
;
A
#
# COMPACT_ATOMS: atom_id res chain seq x y z
N MET A 1 0.57 13.13 7.43
CA MET A 1 -0.88 13.13 7.69
C MET A 1 -1.45 11.74 7.39
N VAL A 2 -2.55 11.33 8.01
CA VAL A 2 -3.18 10.01 7.75
C VAL A 2 -4.66 10.20 7.49
N HIS A 3 -5.11 9.83 6.30
CA HIS A 3 -6.51 9.78 5.90
C HIS A 3 -6.99 8.34 5.92
N ARG A 4 -8.09 8.11 6.63
CA ARG A 4 -8.70 6.78 6.76
C ARG A 4 -10.21 6.88 6.56
N PRO A 5 -10.84 5.84 6.00
CA PRO A 5 -12.29 5.77 5.93
C PRO A 5 -12.88 5.69 7.34
N GLU A 6 -14.18 6.00 7.45
CA GLU A 6 -14.92 5.93 8.72
C GLU A 6 -14.98 4.51 9.28
N HIS A 7 -15.10 3.53 8.39
CA HIS A 7 -15.15 2.11 8.74
C HIS A 7 -13.82 1.40 8.43
N PRO A 8 -13.37 0.47 9.29
CA PRO A 8 -12.17 -0.32 9.03
C PRO A 8 -12.25 -1.09 7.72
N LEU A 9 -11.18 -1.06 6.94
CA LEU A 9 -11.01 -1.93 5.78
C LEU A 9 -10.44 -3.27 6.26
N MET A 10 -11.20 -4.34 6.03
CA MET A 10 -10.79 -5.69 6.43
C MET A 10 -10.20 -6.43 5.23
N VAL A 11 -9.02 -6.99 5.41
CA VAL A 11 -8.32 -7.83 4.41
C VAL A 11 -7.89 -9.15 5.05
N ARG A 12 -7.77 -10.21 4.23
CA ARG A 12 -7.23 -11.50 4.70
C ARG A 12 -5.71 -11.46 4.65
N GLY A 13 -5.03 -11.86 5.72
CA GLY A 13 -3.57 -11.86 5.73
C GLY A 13 -2.91 -12.10 7.07
N GLN A 14 -1.59 -12.17 7.04
CA GLN A 14 -0.74 -12.22 8.23
C GLN A 14 -0.40 -10.79 8.66
N LYS A 15 -0.86 -10.40 9.85
CA LYS A 15 -0.74 -9.03 10.37
C LYS A 15 0.71 -8.53 10.36
N GLU A 16 1.64 -9.37 10.78
CA GLU A 16 3.06 -9.02 10.90
C GLU A 16 3.68 -8.74 9.53
N LEU A 17 3.32 -9.53 8.51
CA LEU A 17 3.79 -9.33 7.14
C LEU A 17 3.18 -8.06 6.52
N LEU A 18 1.89 -7.82 6.71
CA LEU A 18 1.26 -6.60 6.21
C LEU A 18 1.81 -5.35 6.90
N ARG A 19 2.13 -5.43 8.19
CA ARG A 19 2.85 -4.36 8.90
C ARG A 19 4.21 -4.09 8.26
N GLU A 20 4.95 -5.13 7.89
CA GLU A 20 6.26 -5.01 7.24
C GLU A 20 6.17 -4.26 5.89
N VAL A 21 5.11 -4.49 5.12
CA VAL A 21 4.83 -3.73 3.89
C VAL A 21 4.68 -2.24 4.19
N VAL A 22 3.85 -1.90 5.18
CA VAL A 22 3.61 -0.49 5.57
C VAL A 22 4.89 0.17 6.06
N VAL A 23 5.65 -0.50 6.91
CA VAL A 23 6.93 0.01 7.44
C VAL A 23 7.93 0.26 6.31
N ASN A 24 8.05 -0.65 5.35
CA ASN A 24 8.96 -0.48 4.22
C ASN A 24 8.58 0.73 3.34
N LEU A 25 7.28 0.94 3.08
CA LEU A 25 6.83 2.11 2.32
C LEU A 25 7.06 3.42 3.07
N LEU A 26 6.75 3.44 4.37
CA LEU A 26 6.99 4.60 5.23
C LEU A 26 8.47 4.96 5.33
N TRP A 27 9.34 3.96 5.49
CA TRP A 27 10.79 4.18 5.53
C TRP A 27 11.29 4.75 4.21
N ASN A 28 10.73 4.25 3.09
CA ASN A 28 11.07 4.80 1.78
C ASN A 28 10.68 6.26 1.62
N ALA A 29 9.48 6.64 2.07
CA ALA A 29 9.01 8.02 2.06
C ALA A 29 9.86 8.93 2.96
N LEU A 30 10.21 8.48 4.17
CA LEU A 30 11.07 9.22 5.10
C LEU A 30 12.43 9.53 4.50
N GLN A 31 13.08 8.52 3.92
CA GLN A 31 14.38 8.71 3.26
C GLN A 31 14.28 9.63 2.03
N ALA A 32 13.18 9.57 1.29
CA ALA A 32 12.98 10.41 0.10
C ALA A 32 12.88 11.90 0.45
N VAL A 33 12.35 12.24 1.63
CA VAL A 33 12.19 13.64 2.05
C VAL A 33 13.32 14.15 2.96
N GLN A 34 14.15 13.27 3.50
CA GLN A 34 15.17 13.60 4.52
C GLN A 34 16.18 14.67 4.08
N HIS A 35 16.49 14.74 2.78
CA HIS A 35 17.49 15.68 2.23
C HIS A 35 16.87 16.89 1.53
N GLN A 36 15.56 17.14 1.71
CA GLN A 36 14.91 18.32 1.16
C GLN A 36 15.22 19.56 1.98
N ALA A 37 15.38 20.71 1.31
CA ALA A 37 15.58 22.00 1.96
C ALA A 37 14.31 22.50 2.67
N ASP A 38 13.15 22.17 2.12
CA ASP A 38 11.84 22.46 2.71
C ASP A 38 11.41 21.36 3.69
N ALA A 39 10.40 21.65 4.51
CA ALA A 39 9.75 20.64 5.35
C ALA A 39 9.12 19.55 4.48
N GLY A 40 9.78 18.40 4.44
CA GLY A 40 9.30 17.20 3.78
C GLY A 40 7.88 16.82 4.21
N ARG A 41 7.02 16.46 3.26
CA ARG A 41 5.64 16.06 3.52
C ARG A 41 5.46 14.58 3.22
N ILE A 42 4.83 13.87 4.15
CA ILE A 42 4.39 12.49 3.99
C ILE A 42 2.91 12.39 4.37
N GLU A 43 2.14 11.74 3.50
CA GLU A 43 0.71 11.51 3.67
C GLU A 43 0.37 10.06 3.40
N LEU A 44 -0.53 9.51 4.21
CA LEU A 44 -1.06 8.16 4.04
C LEU A 44 -2.54 8.28 3.74
N GLN A 45 -3.00 7.57 2.72
CA GLN A 45 -4.42 7.50 2.38
C GLN A 45 -4.87 6.04 2.30
N LEU A 46 -5.99 5.75 2.97
CA LEU A 46 -6.70 4.49 2.83
C LEU A 46 -8.00 4.75 2.07
N ALA A 47 -8.23 3.97 1.02
CA ALA A 47 -9.42 4.07 0.17
C ALA A 47 -9.90 2.69 -0.27
N VAL A 48 -11.10 2.65 -0.86
CA VAL A 48 -11.63 1.47 -1.53
C VAL A 48 -11.64 1.73 -3.03
N ALA A 49 -11.09 0.81 -3.81
CA ALA A 49 -11.22 0.79 -5.26
C ALA A 49 -12.13 -0.37 -5.70
N PRO A 50 -12.85 -0.22 -6.82
CA PRO A 50 -13.61 -1.33 -7.39
C PRO A 50 -12.67 -2.47 -7.80
N GLY A 51 -13.12 -3.71 -7.58
CA GLY A 51 -12.49 -4.90 -8.14
C GLY A 51 -12.90 -5.12 -9.60
N ALA A 52 -12.30 -6.12 -10.25
CA ALA A 52 -12.79 -6.58 -11.56
C ALA A 52 -14.21 -7.17 -11.43
N ALA A 53 -14.92 -7.30 -12.55
CA ALA A 53 -16.26 -7.88 -12.57
C ALA A 53 -16.29 -9.25 -11.88
N GLY A 54 -17.16 -9.40 -10.88
CA GLY A 54 -17.26 -10.64 -10.08
C GLY A 54 -16.18 -10.82 -9.01
N GLN A 55 -15.28 -9.85 -8.79
CA GLN A 55 -14.27 -9.89 -7.74
C GLN A 55 -14.61 -8.93 -6.59
N ALA A 56 -14.02 -9.18 -5.41
CA ALA A 56 -14.13 -8.28 -4.27
C ALA A 56 -13.52 -6.89 -4.61
N GLY A 57 -14.02 -5.85 -3.95
CA GLY A 57 -13.36 -4.54 -3.95
C GLY A 57 -11.93 -4.64 -3.39
N LEU A 58 -11.13 -3.61 -3.64
CA LEU A 58 -9.73 -3.56 -3.21
C LEU A 58 -9.58 -2.51 -2.10
N ALA A 59 -8.92 -2.88 -1.01
CA ALA A 59 -8.33 -1.92 -0.09
C ALA A 59 -7.10 -1.31 -0.74
N VAL A 60 -7.05 0.02 -0.80
CA VAL A 60 -5.92 0.78 -1.35
C VAL A 60 -5.25 1.53 -0.22
N LEU A 61 -3.96 1.26 -0.02
CA LEU A 61 -3.07 2.10 0.79
C LEU A 61 -2.18 2.89 -0.16
N GLU A 62 -2.18 4.20 -0.02
CA GLU A 62 -1.26 5.11 -0.70
C GLU A 62 -0.36 5.79 0.32
N VAL A 63 0.95 5.81 0.04
CA VAL A 63 1.96 6.56 0.78
C VAL A 63 2.50 7.61 -0.18
N LEU A 64 2.12 8.86 0.06
CA LEU A 64 2.52 10.01 -0.72
C LEU A 64 3.66 10.74 -0.03
N ASP A 65 4.65 11.16 -0.79
CA ASP A 65 5.76 11.97 -0.30
C ASP A 65 6.12 13.12 -1.27
N SER A 66 6.65 14.21 -0.71
CA SER A 66 7.16 15.34 -1.49
C SER A 66 8.56 15.11 -2.07
N GLY A 67 9.15 13.93 -1.85
CA GLY A 67 10.49 13.56 -2.30
C GLY A 67 10.62 13.60 -3.83
N PRO A 68 11.86 13.56 -4.36
CA PRO A 68 12.10 13.55 -5.81
C PRO A 68 11.63 12.25 -6.49
N GLY A 69 11.28 11.24 -5.69
CA GLY A 69 10.96 9.91 -6.14
C GLY A 69 12.20 9.13 -6.59
N PRO A 70 12.00 7.91 -7.11
CA PRO A 70 13.05 7.08 -7.67
C PRO A 70 13.81 7.74 -8.81
N SER A 71 15.15 7.59 -8.84
CA SER A 71 15.94 8.01 -10.00
C SER A 71 15.62 7.21 -11.26
N GLU A 72 15.82 7.81 -12.44
CA GLU A 72 15.51 7.18 -13.73
C GLU A 72 16.22 5.83 -13.94
N ALA A 73 17.44 5.69 -13.41
CA ALA A 73 18.24 4.48 -13.51
C ALA A 73 17.62 3.26 -12.80
N VAL A 74 16.83 3.47 -11.75
CA VAL A 74 16.31 2.38 -10.90
C VAL A 74 14.79 2.24 -10.96
N ARG A 75 14.07 3.25 -11.46
CA ARG A 75 12.61 3.38 -11.32
C ARG A 75 11.81 2.18 -11.85
N ASP A 76 12.28 1.56 -12.92
CA ASP A 76 11.62 0.41 -13.58
C ASP A 76 11.95 -0.92 -12.89
N ARG A 77 12.96 -0.92 -12.02
CA ARG A 77 13.54 -2.09 -11.36
C ARG A 77 13.46 -2.03 -9.84
N LEU A 78 12.73 -1.05 -9.27
CA LEU A 78 12.64 -0.79 -7.83
C LEU A 78 12.22 -1.99 -6.98
N PHE A 79 11.48 -2.92 -7.58
CA PHE A 79 10.99 -4.10 -6.89
C PHE A 79 11.87 -5.34 -7.14
N GLU A 80 12.98 -5.20 -7.87
CA GLU A 80 14.00 -6.24 -7.99
C GLU A 80 14.91 -6.26 -6.75
N PRO A 81 15.45 -7.43 -6.37
CA PRO A 81 16.35 -7.52 -5.23
C PRO A 81 17.64 -6.72 -5.47
N PHE A 82 18.13 -6.06 -4.42
CA PHE A 82 19.38 -5.27 -4.39
C PHE A 82 19.37 -4.00 -5.26
N VAL A 83 18.21 -3.59 -5.79
CA VAL A 83 18.07 -2.32 -6.51
C VAL A 83 17.75 -1.19 -5.54
N THR A 84 18.62 -0.19 -5.49
CA THR A 84 18.49 1.00 -4.63
C THR A 84 19.44 2.09 -5.11
N ASP A 85 19.01 3.34 -5.05
CA ASP A 85 19.84 4.54 -5.22
C ASP A 85 20.25 5.16 -3.87
N LYS A 86 19.84 4.53 -2.77
CA LYS A 86 20.11 4.98 -1.40
C LYS A 86 21.42 4.38 -0.88
N PRO A 87 22.35 5.20 -0.36
CA PRO A 87 23.68 4.74 0.06
C PRO A 87 23.67 3.75 1.22
N GLU A 88 22.63 3.76 2.05
CA GLU A 88 22.50 2.92 3.26
C GLU A 88 21.47 1.78 3.10
N GLY A 89 20.84 1.65 1.93
CA GLY A 89 19.81 0.64 1.69
C GLY A 89 20.36 -0.64 1.08
N ALA A 90 19.98 -1.82 1.60
CA ALA A 90 20.32 -3.10 0.97
C ALA A 90 19.51 -3.40 -0.31
N GLY A 91 18.53 -2.55 -0.67
CA GLY A 91 17.66 -2.77 -1.84
C GLY A 91 16.71 -3.96 -1.70
N LEU A 92 16.39 -4.38 -0.47
CA LEU A 92 15.52 -5.53 -0.21
C LEU A 92 14.10 -5.16 0.23
N GLY A 93 13.88 -3.95 0.75
CA GLY A 93 12.59 -3.55 1.35
C GLY A 93 11.41 -3.61 0.38
N LEU A 94 11.52 -2.94 -0.78
CA LEU A 94 10.45 -2.95 -1.79
C LEU A 94 10.26 -4.33 -2.42
N PHE A 95 11.34 -5.07 -2.65
CA PHE A 95 11.27 -6.46 -3.11
C PHE A 95 10.45 -7.33 -2.14
N MET A 96 10.76 -7.29 -0.84
CA MET A 96 10.01 -8.03 0.17
C MET A 96 8.56 -7.56 0.28
N ALA A 97 8.32 -6.25 0.24
CA ALA A 97 6.98 -5.69 0.22
C ALA A 97 6.16 -6.22 -0.97
N GLN A 98 6.75 -6.27 -2.18
CA GLN A 98 6.09 -6.85 -3.35
C GLN A 98 5.75 -8.32 -3.16
N ARG A 99 6.69 -9.13 -2.65
CA ARG A 99 6.44 -10.56 -2.40
C ARG A 99 5.32 -10.78 -1.39
N ILE A 100 5.28 -10.00 -0.32
CA ILE A 100 4.21 -10.06 0.68
C ILE A 100 2.88 -9.66 0.04
N VAL A 101 2.81 -8.52 -0.65
CA VAL A 101 1.57 -8.04 -1.28
C VAL A 101 1.03 -9.04 -2.30
N GLN A 102 1.90 -9.63 -3.12
CA GLN A 102 1.53 -10.69 -4.07
C GLN A 102 1.00 -11.94 -3.37
N ALA A 103 1.62 -12.36 -2.25
CA ALA A 103 1.15 -13.50 -1.45
C ALA A 103 -0.24 -13.26 -0.83
N HIS A 104 -0.66 -11.99 -0.73
CA HIS A 104 -2.00 -11.59 -0.27
C HIS A 104 -2.97 -11.34 -1.43
N GLY A 105 -2.65 -11.78 -2.65
CA GLY A 105 -3.48 -11.58 -3.85
C GLY A 105 -3.55 -10.12 -4.31
N GLY A 106 -2.62 -9.30 -3.83
CA GLY A 106 -2.57 -7.88 -4.10
C GLY A 106 -1.57 -7.48 -5.17
N ARG A 107 -1.47 -6.17 -5.40
CA ARG A 107 -0.44 -5.55 -6.22
C ARG A 107 0.15 -4.34 -5.52
N ILE A 108 1.44 -4.11 -5.74
CA ILE A 108 2.15 -2.91 -5.27
C ILE A 108 2.70 -2.19 -6.50
N GLY A 109 2.78 -0.88 -6.42
CA GLY A 109 3.37 -0.07 -7.47
C GLY A 109 3.68 1.32 -6.98
N TRP A 110 4.10 2.16 -7.91
CA TRP A 110 4.34 3.57 -7.64
C TRP A 110 3.96 4.41 -8.85
N ARG A 111 3.72 5.70 -8.61
CA ARG A 111 3.53 6.72 -9.63
C ARG A 111 4.05 8.06 -9.12
N ARG A 112 4.31 8.99 -10.04
CA ARG A 112 4.62 10.38 -9.71
C ARG A 112 3.71 11.30 -10.49
N GLU A 113 3.06 12.22 -9.80
CA GLU A 113 2.11 13.15 -10.38
C GLU A 113 2.21 14.49 -9.66
N ASN A 114 2.23 15.61 -10.40
CA ASN A 114 2.28 16.97 -9.85
C ASN A 114 3.39 17.18 -8.80
N GLY A 115 4.56 16.55 -9.00
CA GLY A 115 5.71 16.64 -8.09
C GLY A 115 5.62 15.78 -6.82
N VAL A 116 4.56 14.98 -6.68
CA VAL A 116 4.35 14.07 -5.54
C VAL A 116 4.64 12.64 -5.97
N THR A 117 5.44 11.92 -5.17
CA THR A 117 5.64 10.48 -5.33
C THR A 117 4.54 9.75 -4.56
N CYS A 118 3.94 8.73 -5.15
CA CYS A 118 2.95 7.90 -4.50
C CYS A 118 3.31 6.42 -4.69
N PHE A 119 3.61 5.74 -3.59
CA PHE A 119 3.66 4.27 -3.54
C PHE A 119 2.31 3.74 -3.11
N PHE A 120 1.77 2.77 -3.83
CA PHE A 120 0.44 2.23 -3.57
C PHE A 120 0.46 0.71 -3.41
N VAL A 121 -0.42 0.20 -2.55
CA VAL A 121 -0.70 -1.22 -2.32
C VAL A 121 -2.18 -1.44 -2.47
N HIS A 122 -2.56 -2.42 -3.28
CA HIS A 122 -3.93 -2.90 -3.43
C HIS A 122 -4.01 -4.31 -2.86
N ILE A 123 -4.98 -4.58 -1.99
CA ILE A 123 -5.26 -5.91 -1.45
C ILE A 123 -6.76 -6.17 -1.53
N PRO A 124 -7.21 -7.37 -1.96
CA PRO A 124 -8.63 -7.71 -1.94
C PRO A 124 -9.25 -7.54 -0.56
N LEU A 125 -10.38 -6.83 -0.49
CA LEU A 125 -11.20 -6.73 0.71
C LEU A 125 -11.74 -8.12 1.07
N CYS A 126 -11.85 -8.37 2.37
CA CYS A 126 -12.73 -9.42 2.87
C CYS A 126 -14.14 -9.11 2.38
N GLN A 127 -14.74 -10.02 1.62
CA GLN A 127 -16.18 -9.95 1.36
C GLN A 127 -16.86 -10.02 2.72
N HIS A 128 -17.69 -9.01 3.03
CA HIS A 128 -18.61 -9.14 4.14
C HIS A 128 -19.61 -10.19 3.69
N ASP A 129 -19.63 -11.35 4.34
CA ASP A 129 -20.72 -12.30 4.14
C ASP A 129 -22.00 -11.59 4.57
N SER A 130 -22.77 -11.09 3.61
CA SER A 130 -24.15 -10.62 3.81
C SER A 130 -25.09 -11.84 3.91
N SER A 131 -24.68 -12.87 4.65
CA SER A 131 -25.48 -14.05 4.97
C SER A 131 -25.66 -14.14 6.48
N HIS A 132 -26.08 -13.05 7.11
CA HIS A 132 -26.93 -13.17 8.29
C HIS A 132 -28.37 -13.08 7.77
N GLY A 133 -28.88 -14.23 7.33
CA GLY A 133 -30.29 -14.40 7.06
C GLY A 133 -31.07 -14.04 8.32
N THR A 134 -32.07 -13.18 8.16
CA THR A 134 -33.13 -12.96 9.15
C THR A 134 -33.64 -14.32 9.63
N PRO A 135 -33.69 -14.61 10.95
CA PRO A 135 -34.48 -15.73 11.43
C PRO A 135 -35.92 -15.42 11.04
N ALA A 136 -36.42 -16.11 10.02
CA ALA A 136 -37.83 -16.09 9.70
C ALA A 136 -38.58 -16.60 10.93
N ASP A 137 -39.37 -15.70 11.50
CA ASP A 137 -40.44 -15.91 12.46
C ASP A 137 -41.15 -17.26 12.18
N ARG A 138 -40.90 -18.24 13.04
CA ARG A 138 -41.71 -19.47 13.08
C ARG A 138 -42.81 -19.27 14.11
N GLY A 139 -43.85 -18.56 13.68
CA GLY A 139 -45.17 -18.66 14.29
C GLY A 139 -45.72 -20.08 14.13
N ARG A 140 -45.92 -20.76 15.26
CA ARG A 140 -47.01 -21.70 15.49
C ARG A 140 -47.48 -21.55 16.93
#